data_AF-A0A0L0DJW8-F1
#
_entry.id   AF-A0A0L0DJW8-F1
#
_cell.length_a   1.000
_cell.length_b   1.000
_cell.length_c   1.000
_cell.angle_alpha   90.00
_cell.angle_beta   90.00
_cell.angle_gamma   90.00
#
_symmetry.space_group_name_H-M   'P 1'
#
loop_
_entity.id
_entity.type
_entity.pdbx_description
1 polymer ?
#
loop_
_entity_poly.entity_id
_entity_poly.type
_entity_poly.pdbx_seq_one_letter_code
_entity_poly.pdbx_strand_id
1 'polypeptide(L)'
;MFALFRTGMVAQATGRQALSVAAMLSAKATSVVPSSPMTETEESETPGTAAAAAVRAAFTDMDVERGQHPVVGRAWSASELRLKSLEELHALWFVLLRERNKLNSEREAARSQVRPMAAPHRLEKTRKSMARIKRILGERSQAVESARLLLRQRADAKRELQSRIDAVREAFVAGTAPQQPSV
;
A
#
# COMPACT_ATOMS: atom_id res chain seq x y z
N MET A 1 -7.46 -33.44 -2.23
CA MET A 1 -8.51 -33.14 -1.24
C MET A 1 -8.76 -31.64 -1.20
N PHE A 2 -9.38 -31.14 -2.26
CA PHE A 2 -9.88 -29.77 -2.36
C PHE A 2 -11.40 -29.83 -2.46
N ALA A 3 -12.03 -28.73 -2.05
CA ALA A 3 -13.46 -28.38 -2.05
C ALA A 3 -14.26 -28.79 -0.80
N LEU A 4 -14.82 -27.78 -0.13
CA LEU A 4 -16.26 -27.56 -0.04
C LEU A 4 -16.57 -26.14 0.50
N PHE A 5 -17.78 -25.67 0.16
CA PHE A 5 -18.44 -24.36 0.40
C PHE A 5 -18.26 -23.31 -0.71
N ARG A 6 -19.11 -23.25 -1.75
CA ARG A 6 -20.59 -23.10 -1.86
C ARG A 6 -21.03 -21.62 -1.87
N THR A 7 -21.25 -21.14 -3.10
CA THR A 7 -22.30 -20.26 -3.65
C THR A 7 -23.10 -19.32 -2.72
N GLY A 8 -23.20 -18.06 -3.15
CA GLY A 8 -24.17 -17.07 -2.69
C GLY A 8 -24.16 -15.81 -3.56
N MET A 9 -24.96 -15.84 -4.63
CA MET A 9 -25.24 -14.80 -5.61
C MET A 9 -26.18 -13.73 -5.03
N VAL A 10 -25.85 -12.44 -5.14
CA VAL A 10 -26.83 -11.33 -5.26
C VAL A 10 -26.25 -10.26 -6.17
N ALA A 11 -26.88 -10.10 -7.33
CA ALA A 11 -26.73 -8.99 -8.24
C ALA A 11 -27.56 -7.80 -7.77
N GLN A 12 -27.06 -6.58 -7.89
CA GLN A 12 -27.87 -5.40 -8.20
C GLN A 12 -27.06 -4.47 -9.11
N ALA A 13 -27.55 -4.36 -10.35
CA ALA A 13 -27.18 -3.34 -11.31
C ALA A 13 -28.16 -2.18 -11.16
N THR A 14 -27.66 -0.96 -11.05
CA THR A 14 -28.42 0.26 -11.34
C THR A 14 -27.47 1.26 -11.99
N GLY A 15 -27.73 1.54 -13.27
CA GLY A 15 -27.06 2.58 -14.04
C GLY A 15 -27.60 3.98 -13.71
N ARG A 16 -27.09 4.94 -14.50
CA ARG A 16 -27.41 6.38 -14.67
C ARG A 16 -26.16 7.22 -14.37
N GLN A 17 -25.71 8.16 -15.18
CA GLN A 17 -26.09 8.64 -16.51
C GLN A 17 -24.83 9.28 -17.12
N ALA A 18 -24.65 9.10 -18.43
CA ALA A 18 -23.67 9.82 -19.22
C ALA A 18 -24.12 11.29 -19.38
N LEU A 19 -23.24 12.23 -19.05
CA LEU A 19 -23.39 13.62 -19.47
C LEU A 19 -22.55 13.81 -20.74
N SER A 20 -23.24 13.66 -21.87
CA SER A 20 -22.83 14.22 -23.15
C SER A 20 -23.48 15.60 -23.25
N VAL A 21 -22.68 16.64 -23.44
CA VAL A 21 -23.17 17.96 -23.84
C VAL A 21 -22.41 18.35 -25.10
N ALA A 22 -22.94 17.90 -26.23
CA ALA A 22 -22.63 18.45 -27.54
C ALA A 22 -23.32 19.82 -27.66
N ALA A 23 -22.53 20.88 -27.79
CA ALA A 23 -23.00 22.17 -28.25
C ALA A 23 -22.30 22.50 -29.57
N MET A 24 -23.05 22.32 -30.65
CA MET A 24 -22.79 22.89 -31.96
C MET A 24 -22.73 24.41 -31.87
N LEU A 25 -21.65 25.02 -32.35
CA LEU A 25 -21.72 26.34 -32.97
C LEU A 25 -20.96 26.29 -34.30
N SER A 26 -21.76 26.32 -35.36
CA SER A 26 -21.39 26.49 -36.75
C SER A 26 -20.89 27.92 -36.98
N ALA A 27 -19.71 28.06 -37.60
CA ALA A 27 -19.27 29.31 -38.19
C ALA A 27 -18.59 29.02 -39.54
N LYS A 28 -18.88 29.90 -40.48
CA LYS A 28 -18.89 29.73 -41.93
C LYS A 28 -17.47 29.76 -42.51
N ALA A 29 -17.20 28.86 -43.46
CA ALA A 29 -16.03 28.94 -44.31
C ALA A 29 -16.15 30.14 -45.27
N THR A 30 -15.09 30.93 -45.39
CA THR A 30 -14.83 31.80 -46.55
C THR A 30 -13.35 31.69 -46.85
N SER A 31 -13.07 31.25 -48.07
CA SER A 31 -11.73 31.01 -48.60
C SER A 31 -11.10 32.32 -49.03
N VAL A 32 -9.88 32.61 -48.58
CA VAL A 32 -8.91 33.42 -49.33
C VAL A 32 -7.52 32.88 -49.00
N VAL A 33 -6.84 32.34 -50.00
CA VAL A 33 -5.39 32.07 -50.03
C VAL A 33 -4.73 33.34 -50.61
N PRO A 34 -3.53 33.75 -50.16
CA PRO A 34 -2.35 33.47 -50.98
C PRO A 34 -1.02 33.19 -50.23
N SER A 35 -0.31 32.19 -50.77
CA SER A 35 1.16 32.06 -50.94
C SER A 35 2.14 32.17 -49.75
N SER A 36 2.72 31.00 -49.42
CA SER A 36 4.03 30.57 -48.89
C SER A 36 5.24 31.57 -48.97
N PRO A 37 6.39 31.38 -48.25
CA PRO A 37 6.98 30.07 -47.89
C PRO A 37 7.89 29.93 -46.62
N MET A 38 8.13 28.65 -46.24
CA MET A 38 9.28 28.08 -45.47
C MET A 38 9.49 28.62 -44.03
N THR A 39 9.57 27.83 -42.96
CA THR A 39 10.22 26.53 -42.70
C THR A 39 9.58 25.91 -41.46
N GLU A 40 9.02 24.71 -41.56
CA GLU A 40 8.68 23.90 -40.39
C GLU A 40 9.23 22.49 -40.60
N THR A 41 10.25 22.15 -39.81
CA THR A 41 10.58 20.77 -39.51
C THR A 41 9.60 20.34 -38.41
N GLU A 42 8.38 19.97 -38.78
CA GLU A 42 7.46 19.31 -37.85
C GLU A 42 7.87 17.85 -37.72
N GLU A 43 8.52 17.52 -36.61
CA GLU A 43 8.64 16.13 -36.15
C GLU A 43 7.24 15.65 -35.77
N SER A 44 6.71 14.71 -36.56
CA SER A 44 5.43 14.04 -36.27
C SER A 44 5.58 13.17 -35.02
N GLU A 45 5.29 13.72 -33.84
CA GLU A 45 5.19 12.92 -32.61
C GLU A 45 3.93 12.07 -32.64
N THR A 46 4.10 10.81 -33.01
CA THR A 46 3.04 9.79 -32.85
C THR A 46 2.63 9.70 -31.37
N PRO A 47 1.33 9.68 -31.03
CA PRO A 47 0.86 9.68 -29.63
C PRO A 47 1.37 8.47 -28.82
N GLY A 48 1.72 7.37 -29.49
CA GLY A 48 2.35 6.21 -28.86
C GLY A 48 3.77 6.47 -28.35
N THR A 49 4.52 7.37 -29.00
CA THR A 49 5.89 7.74 -28.59
C THR A 49 5.86 8.66 -27.36
N ALA A 50 4.90 9.58 -27.30
CA ALA A 50 4.68 10.46 -26.14
C ALA A 50 4.28 9.67 -24.88
N ALA A 51 3.36 8.70 -25.01
CA ALA A 51 2.99 7.82 -23.89
C ALA A 51 4.18 6.98 -23.40
N ALA A 52 4.98 6.43 -24.31
CA ALA A 52 6.19 5.68 -23.96
C ALA A 52 7.26 6.58 -23.31
N ALA A 53 7.39 7.84 -23.74
CA ALA A 53 8.27 8.83 -23.12
C ALA A 53 7.82 9.18 -21.70
N ALA A 54 6.51 9.40 -21.48
CA ALA A 54 5.95 9.68 -20.15
C ALA A 54 6.17 8.53 -19.16
N VAL A 55 5.98 7.28 -19.62
CA VAL A 55 6.29 6.10 -18.80
C VAL A 55 7.78 6.05 -18.45
N ARG A 56 8.69 6.27 -19.42
CA ARG A 56 10.12 6.32 -19.13
C ARG A 56 10.46 7.40 -18.10
N ALA A 57 9.98 8.63 -18.30
CA ALA A 57 10.21 9.74 -17.37
C ALA A 57 9.74 9.44 -15.94
N ALA A 58 8.60 8.75 -15.77
CA ALA A 58 8.12 8.34 -14.45
C ALA A 58 9.04 7.32 -13.74
N PHE A 59 9.83 6.56 -14.49
CA PHE A 59 10.70 5.48 -13.99
C PHE A 59 12.19 5.79 -14.05
N THR A 60 12.61 6.95 -14.54
CA THR A 60 14.03 7.30 -14.67
C THR A 60 14.27 8.74 -14.22
N ASP A 61 15.13 8.98 -13.21
CA ASP A 61 15.77 10.29 -13.06
C ASP A 61 16.83 10.37 -14.16
N MET A 62 16.47 10.83 -15.37
CA MET A 62 17.46 11.05 -16.43
C MET A 62 18.08 12.44 -16.41
N ASP A 63 17.58 13.35 -15.57
CA ASP A 63 17.95 14.77 -15.64
C ASP A 63 18.96 15.21 -14.57
N VAL A 64 19.59 14.27 -13.86
CA VAL A 64 20.65 14.65 -12.91
C VAL A 64 22.02 14.46 -13.54
N GLU A 65 22.69 15.58 -13.80
CA GLU A 65 24.06 15.60 -14.31
C GLU A 65 25.00 14.75 -13.44
N ARG A 66 26.00 14.12 -14.06
CA ARG A 66 26.98 13.27 -13.34
C ARG A 66 27.59 14.03 -12.17
N GLY A 67 27.40 13.53 -10.95
CA GLY A 67 27.93 14.12 -9.73
C GLY A 67 26.96 15.02 -8.97
N GLN A 68 25.87 15.43 -9.61
CA GLN A 68 24.72 16.01 -8.92
C GLN A 68 23.78 14.85 -8.63
N HIS A 69 23.51 14.60 -7.35
CA HIS A 69 22.43 13.73 -6.92
C HIS A 69 21.61 14.53 -5.92
N PRO A 70 20.27 14.48 -5.99
CA PRO A 70 19.45 15.15 -5.00
C PRO A 70 19.86 14.68 -3.61
N VAL A 71 20.00 15.63 -2.68
CA VAL A 71 20.40 15.34 -1.31
C VAL A 71 19.41 14.34 -0.70
N VAL A 72 19.88 13.11 -0.46
CA VAL A 72 19.03 12.02 0.01
C VAL A 72 18.91 12.07 1.52
N GLY A 73 17.68 12.19 2.02
CA GLY A 73 17.38 12.17 3.45
C GLY A 73 17.71 10.86 4.18
N ARG A 74 17.30 10.79 5.45
CA ARG A 74 17.44 9.61 6.31
C ARG A 74 16.36 8.56 6.01
N ALA A 75 16.65 7.28 6.25
CA ALA A 75 15.64 6.22 6.26
C ALA A 75 14.66 6.37 7.45
N TRP A 76 13.43 5.88 7.26
CA TRP A 76 12.35 5.93 8.25
C TRP A 76 12.68 5.16 9.53
N SER A 77 12.54 5.80 10.70
CA SER A 77 12.77 5.12 11.98
C SER A 77 11.59 4.22 12.35
N ALA A 78 11.86 3.12 13.06
CA ALA A 78 10.80 2.23 13.54
C ALA A 78 9.86 2.95 14.51
N SER A 79 10.38 3.85 15.35
CA SER A 79 9.59 4.63 16.30
C SER A 79 8.59 5.56 15.60
N GLU A 80 9.00 6.20 14.50
CA GLU A 80 8.14 7.09 13.70
C GLU A 80 7.02 6.31 13.02
N LEU A 81 7.36 5.16 12.44
CA LEU A 81 6.42 4.29 11.73
C LEU A 81 5.39 3.64 12.67
N ARG A 82 5.71 3.46 13.95
CA ARG A 82 4.75 2.94 14.95
C ARG A 82 3.60 3.89 15.24
N LEU A 83 3.81 5.20 15.05
CA LEU A 83 2.78 6.23 15.27
C LEU A 83 1.82 6.40 14.09
N LYS A 84 2.12 5.78 12.94
CA LYS A 84 1.35 5.95 11.70
C LYS A 84 0.18 4.98 11.55
N SER A 85 -0.90 5.42 10.92
CA SER A 85 -2.05 4.55 10.61
C SER A 85 -1.69 3.48 9.56
N LEU A 86 -2.51 2.44 9.43
CA LEU A 86 -2.31 1.41 8.39
C LEU A 86 -2.34 2.06 6.99
N GLU A 87 -3.30 2.95 6.75
CA GLU A 87 -3.46 3.65 5.46
C GLU A 87 -2.23 4.50 5.12
N GLU A 88 -1.70 5.25 6.10
CA GLU A 88 -0.47 6.03 5.92
C GLU A 88 0.74 5.13 5.64
N LEU A 89 0.86 4.00 6.34
CA LEU A 89 1.91 3.00 6.09
C LEU A 89 1.80 2.38 4.69
N HIS A 90 0.57 2.16 4.21
CA HIS A 90 0.31 1.60 2.89
C HIS A 90 0.61 2.61 1.78
N ALA A 91 0.17 3.85 1.94
CA ALA A 91 0.53 4.95 1.04
C ALA A 91 2.05 5.15 0.98
N LEU A 92 2.71 5.14 2.14
CA LEU A 92 4.17 5.22 2.23
C LEU A 92 4.85 4.04 1.53
N TRP A 93 4.32 2.82 1.69
CA TRP A 93 4.83 1.65 0.99
C TRP A 93 4.82 1.85 -0.53
N PHE A 94 3.76 2.42 -1.10
CA PHE A 94 3.68 2.70 -2.54
C PHE A 94 4.63 3.81 -2.99
N VAL A 95 4.85 4.84 -2.18
CA VAL A 95 5.89 5.86 -2.46
C VAL A 95 7.27 5.19 -2.51
N LEU A 96 7.60 4.38 -1.50
CA LEU A 96 8.87 3.65 -1.45
C LEU A 96 9.00 2.63 -2.59
N LEU A 97 7.88 2.02 -3.02
CA LEU A 97 7.86 1.05 -4.11
C LEU A 97 8.16 1.71 -5.45
N ARG A 98 7.56 2.88 -5.72
CA ARG A 98 7.85 3.67 -6.92
C ARG A 98 9.32 4.08 -6.97
N GLU A 99 9.85 4.58 -5.85
CA GLU A 99 11.27 4.91 -5.71
C GLU A 99 12.18 3.68 -5.94
N ARG A 100 11.85 2.53 -5.35
CA ARG A 100 12.62 1.29 -5.56
C ARG A 100 12.61 0.85 -7.03
N ASN A 101 11.46 0.97 -7.70
CA ASN A 101 11.35 0.59 -9.11
C ASN A 101 12.20 1.53 -9.98
N LYS A 102 12.15 2.84 -9.72
CA LYS A 102 13.01 3.84 -10.37
C LYS A 102 14.51 3.52 -10.21
N LEU A 103 14.96 3.29 -8.98
CA LEU A 103 16.35 2.94 -8.66
C LEU A 103 16.81 1.61 -9.30
N ASN A 104 15.90 0.64 -9.44
CA ASN A 104 16.21 -0.62 -10.12
C ASN A 104 16.40 -0.39 -11.62
N SER A 105 15.56 0.42 -12.27
CA SER A 105 15.73 0.80 -13.67
C SER A 105 17.07 1.51 -13.90
N GLU A 106 17.43 2.45 -13.02
CA GLU A 106 18.73 3.14 -13.06
C GLU A 106 19.92 2.17 -12.90
N ARG A 107 19.78 1.22 -11.97
CA ARG A 107 20.80 0.18 -11.74
C ARG A 107 21.01 -0.70 -12.96
N GLU A 108 19.93 -1.14 -13.62
CA GLU A 108 20.04 -1.95 -14.83
C GLU A 108 20.59 -1.14 -16.01
N ALA A 109 20.17 0.12 -16.18
CA ALA A 109 20.75 1.01 -17.19
C ALA A 109 22.26 1.24 -16.96
N ALA A 110 22.68 1.41 -15.70
CA ALA A 110 24.09 1.55 -15.35
C ALA A 110 24.89 0.27 -15.67
N ARG A 111 24.30 -0.91 -15.41
CA ARG A 111 24.90 -2.22 -15.78
C ARG A 111 25.05 -2.37 -17.28
N SER A 112 24.03 -2.05 -18.06
CA SER A 112 24.07 -2.12 -19.53
C SER A 112 25.13 -1.18 -20.12
N GLN A 113 25.34 -0.02 -19.50
CA GLN A 113 26.35 0.96 -19.92
C GLN A 113 27.73 0.72 -19.28
N VAL A 114 27.91 -0.37 -18.51
CA VAL A 114 29.15 -0.71 -17.78
C VAL A 114 29.67 0.49 -16.95
N ARG A 115 28.76 1.19 -16.29
CA ARG A 115 29.07 2.33 -15.42
C ARG A 115 28.60 2.07 -13.98
N PRO A 116 29.27 2.64 -12.97
CA PRO A 116 28.78 2.57 -11.60
C PRO A 116 27.44 3.30 -11.46
N MET A 117 26.54 2.73 -10.65
CA MET A 117 25.26 3.35 -10.34
C MET A 117 25.47 4.63 -9.53
N ALA A 118 24.73 5.67 -9.91
CA ALA A 118 24.51 6.87 -9.12
C ALA A 118 23.93 6.54 -7.73
N ALA A 119 24.61 6.94 -6.65
CA ALA A 119 24.09 6.87 -5.27
C ALA A 119 23.43 5.53 -4.85
N PRO A 120 24.15 4.39 -4.83
CA PRO A 120 23.58 3.07 -4.50
C PRO A 120 22.98 2.98 -3.09
N HIS A 121 23.42 3.86 -2.18
CA HIS A 121 22.93 3.95 -0.82
C HIS A 121 21.42 4.29 -0.73
N ARG A 122 20.83 4.92 -1.77
CA ARG A 122 19.38 5.19 -1.84
C ARG A 122 18.58 3.89 -1.77
N LEU A 123 19.01 2.89 -2.54
CA LEU A 123 18.38 1.58 -2.61
C LEU A 123 18.38 0.89 -1.23
N GLU A 124 19.49 1.00 -0.50
CA GLU A 124 19.57 0.49 0.87
C GLU A 124 18.63 1.21 1.83
N LYS A 125 18.56 2.54 1.78
CA LYS A 125 17.67 3.35 2.63
C LYS A 125 16.20 3.00 2.38
N THR A 126 15.80 2.83 1.12
CA THR A 126 14.44 2.42 0.74
C THR A 126 14.13 1.00 1.24
N ARG A 127 15.05 0.04 1.03
CA ARG A 127 14.91 -1.33 1.54
C ARG A 127 14.81 -1.39 3.07
N LYS A 128 15.66 -0.63 3.79
CA LYS A 128 15.61 -0.52 5.26
C LYS A 128 14.26 -0.01 5.74
N SER A 129 13.71 1.02 5.08
CA SER A 129 12.41 1.58 5.42
C SER A 129 11.28 0.56 5.17
N MET A 130 11.29 -0.13 4.02
CA MET A 130 10.33 -1.21 3.73
C MET A 130 10.39 -2.36 4.74
N ALA A 131 11.59 -2.82 5.12
CA ALA A 131 11.76 -3.89 6.09
C ALA A 131 11.19 -3.51 7.46
N ARG A 132 11.37 -2.25 7.89
CA ARG A 132 10.79 -1.72 9.14
C ARG A 132 9.26 -1.66 9.09
N ILE A 133 8.67 -1.25 7.97
CA ILE A 133 7.21 -1.28 7.78
C ILE A 133 6.69 -2.72 7.95
N LYS A 134 7.29 -3.70 7.25
CA LYS A 134 6.90 -5.12 7.37
C LYS A 134 7.01 -5.61 8.80
N ARG A 135 8.08 -5.24 9.50
CA ARG A 135 8.28 -5.62 10.91
C ARG A 135 7.18 -5.06 11.80
N ILE A 136 6.83 -3.78 11.66
CA ILE A 136 5.81 -3.12 12.49
C ILE A 136 4.42 -3.73 12.25
N LEU A 137 4.09 -4.08 11.01
CA LEU A 137 2.84 -4.79 10.71
C LEU A 137 2.79 -6.16 11.41
N GLY A 138 3.92 -6.89 11.44
CA GLY A 138 4.05 -8.13 12.21
C GLY A 138 3.89 -7.91 13.72
N GLU A 139 4.60 -6.94 14.30
CA GLU A 139 4.51 -6.58 15.71
C GLU A 139 3.06 -6.22 16.10
N ARG A 140 2.35 -5.44 15.28
CA ARG A 140 0.93 -5.08 15.50
C ARG A 140 0.01 -6.29 15.46
N SER A 141 0.19 -7.18 14.48
CA SER A 141 -0.61 -8.40 14.38
C SER A 141 -0.40 -9.31 15.60
N GLN A 142 0.84 -9.45 16.06
CA GLN A 142 1.17 -10.23 17.26
C GLN A 142 0.61 -9.60 18.53
N ALA A 143 0.64 -8.27 18.65
CA ALA A 143 0.05 -7.55 19.77
C ALA A 143 -1.47 -7.75 19.85
N VAL A 144 -2.16 -7.71 18.71
CA VAL A 144 -3.61 -7.98 18.65
C VAL A 144 -3.92 -9.42 19.05
N GLU A 145 -3.15 -10.40 18.55
CA GLU A 145 -3.40 -11.81 18.85
C GLU A 145 -3.12 -12.16 20.31
N SER A 146 -2.00 -11.66 20.85
CA SER A 146 -1.70 -11.82 22.29
C SER A 146 -2.77 -11.18 23.18
N ALA A 147 -3.25 -9.98 22.84
CA ALA A 147 -4.35 -9.36 23.57
C ALA A 147 -5.65 -10.19 23.51
N ARG A 148 -5.99 -10.75 22.34
CA ARG A 148 -7.14 -11.65 22.19
C ARG A 148 -7.01 -12.90 23.04
N LEU A 149 -5.82 -13.51 23.07
CA LEU A 149 -5.55 -14.69 23.89
C LEU A 149 -5.73 -14.40 25.38
N LEU A 150 -5.18 -13.28 25.86
CA LEU A 150 -5.34 -12.86 27.26
C LEU A 150 -6.80 -12.61 27.63
N LEU A 151 -7.58 -12.01 26.73
CA LEU A 151 -9.02 -11.80 26.96
C LEU A 151 -9.80 -13.12 27.03
N ARG A 152 -9.44 -14.12 26.19
CA ARG A 152 -10.04 -15.46 26.26
C ARG A 152 -9.72 -16.13 27.58
N GLN A 153 -8.45 -16.16 27.98
CA GLN A 153 -8.00 -16.74 29.26
C GLN A 153 -8.73 -16.09 30.45
N ARG A 154 -8.86 -14.75 30.44
CA ARG A 154 -9.61 -14.04 31.49
C ARG A 154 -11.09 -14.42 31.52
N ALA A 155 -11.72 -14.61 30.36
CA ALA A 155 -13.11 -15.04 30.28
C ALA A 155 -13.29 -16.47 30.81
N ASP A 156 -12.37 -17.39 30.48
CA ASP A 156 -12.40 -18.77 30.96
C ASP A 156 -12.20 -18.85 32.48
N ALA A 157 -11.21 -18.13 33.01
CA ALA A 157 -11.00 -18.03 34.45
C ALA A 157 -12.22 -17.44 35.18
N LYS A 158 -12.90 -16.45 34.58
CA LYS A 158 -14.13 -15.90 35.13
C LYS A 158 -15.27 -16.93 35.14
N ARG A 159 -15.42 -17.73 34.09
CA ARG A 159 -16.43 -18.81 34.01
C ARG A 159 -16.18 -19.89 35.05
N GLU A 160 -14.91 -20.29 35.22
CA GLU A 160 -14.53 -21.27 36.22
C GLU A 160 -14.78 -20.76 37.64
N LEU A 161 -14.44 -19.50 37.92
CA LEU A 161 -14.76 -18.91 39.21
C LEU A 161 -16.28 -18.84 39.44
N GLN A 162 -17.04 -18.52 38.39
CA GLN A 162 -18.50 -18.47 38.46
C GLN A 162 -19.10 -19.84 38.76
N SER A 163 -18.66 -20.90 38.07
CA SER A 163 -19.15 -22.26 38.35
C SER A 163 -18.80 -22.74 39.76
N ARG A 164 -17.62 -22.36 40.28
CA ARG A 164 -17.26 -22.62 41.68
C ARG A 164 -18.18 -21.89 42.66
N ILE A 165 -18.52 -20.63 42.40
CA ILE A 165 -19.47 -19.86 43.22
C ILE A 165 -20.85 -20.49 43.19
N ASP A 166 -21.32 -20.86 42.00
CA ASP A 166 -22.65 -21.45 41.82
C ASP A 166 -22.73 -22.82 42.53
N ALA A 167 -21.69 -23.66 42.41
CA ALA A 167 -21.61 -24.92 43.13
C ALA A 167 -21.62 -24.75 44.67
N VAL A 168 -20.91 -23.76 45.20
CA VAL A 168 -20.94 -23.44 46.65
C VAL A 168 -22.33 -22.96 47.07
N ARG A 169 -23.00 -22.13 46.26
CA ARG A 169 -24.38 -21.70 46.52
C ARG A 169 -25.34 -22.88 46.53
N GLU A 170 -25.24 -23.78 45.56
CA GLU A 170 -26.08 -24.99 45.48
C GLU A 170 -25.84 -25.92 46.67
N ALA A 171 -24.59 -26.14 47.08
CA ALA A 171 -24.26 -26.95 48.26
C ALA A 171 -24.85 -26.37 49.55
N PHE A 172 -24.79 -25.04 49.70
CA PHE A 172 -25.40 -24.34 50.84
C PHE A 172 -26.94 -24.51 50.85
N VAL A 173 -27.60 -24.38 49.71
CA VAL A 173 -29.06 -24.59 49.58
C VAL A 173 -29.44 -26.04 49.89
N ALA A 174 -28.60 -27.01 49.50
CA ALA A 174 -28.84 -28.44 49.75
C ALA A 174 -28.60 -28.88 51.21
N GLY A 175 -28.08 -28.00 52.08
CA GLY A 175 -27.79 -28.32 53.49
C GLY A 175 -26.57 -29.20 53.70
N THR A 176 -25.73 -29.39 52.67
CA THR A 176 -24.52 -30.22 52.72
C THR A 176 -23.31 -29.35 53.05
N ALA A 177 -22.60 -29.65 54.16
CA ALA A 177 -21.45 -28.86 54.60
C ALA A 177 -20.28 -28.91 53.57
N PRO A 178 -19.56 -27.80 53.34
CA PRO A 178 -18.47 -27.77 52.36
C PRO A 178 -17.28 -28.61 52.87
N GLN A 179 -16.95 -29.70 52.16
CA GLN A 179 -15.72 -30.45 52.40
C GLN A 179 -14.53 -29.62 51.90
N GLN A 180 -13.59 -29.29 52.79
CA GLN A 180 -12.36 -28.61 52.41
C GLN A 180 -11.46 -29.54 51.59
N PRO A 181 -10.78 -29.05 50.54
CA PRO A 181 -9.86 -29.88 49.78
C PRO A 181 -8.67 -30.31 50.64
N SER A 182 -8.37 -31.61 50.64
CA SER A 182 -7.16 -32.17 51.23
C SER A 182 -5.93 -31.67 50.47
N VAL A 183 -5.04 -30.99 51.20
CA VAL A 183 -3.75 -30.45 50.75
C VAL A 183 -2.84 -31.53 50.18
#